data_AF-A0A090MDI3-F1
#
_entry.id   AF-A0A090MDI3-F1
#
_cell.length_a   1.000
_cell.length_b   1.000
_cell.length_c   1.000
_cell.angle_alpha   90.00
_cell.angle_beta   90.00
_cell.angle_gamma   90.00
#
_symmetry.space_group_name_H-M   'P 1'
#
loop_
_entity.id
_entity.type
_entity.pdbx_description
1 polymer ?
#
loop_
_entity_poly.entity_id
_entity_poly.type
_entity_poly.pdbx_seq_one_letter_code
_entity_poly.pdbx_strand_id
1 'polypeptide(L)'
;MCRASAAPRFRGVVPGHIQAMRMNKALNQSMKAILPVWKTTPITALHRESGIPSVDQLLEARRLRFSTRLKSLDEAHPLASRTHPPSQYTYHDLIKRKYQVQIESGFRTRLRRTDELLAPCTRPKLVRRCFQQEQMLPLQAVSKEKTASAFLRWVQSLDPLTLVVYSDGSLSSEGAASYGFTIYQDDIPIFDRSGRLGPAEVFDAEATGALEGLKAALNLRESAS
;
A
#
# COMPACT_ATOMS: atom_id res chain seq x y z
N MET A 1 -22.45 41.17 32.37
CA MET A 1 -23.64 40.52 31.75
C MET A 1 -23.19 39.76 30.51
N CYS A 2 -22.93 38.45 30.63
CA CYS A 2 -22.54 37.60 29.50
C CYS A 2 -23.80 36.96 28.89
N ARG A 3 -24.08 37.22 27.61
CA ARG A 3 -25.17 36.57 26.89
C ARG A 3 -24.77 35.12 26.58
N ALA A 4 -25.53 34.18 27.12
CA ALA A 4 -25.50 32.78 26.67
C ALA A 4 -26.01 32.72 25.22
N SER A 5 -25.14 32.29 24.31
CA SER A 5 -25.52 32.00 22.92
C SER A 5 -26.25 30.65 22.90
N ALA A 6 -27.55 30.68 22.59
CA ALA A 6 -28.36 29.49 22.45
C ALA A 6 -27.97 28.73 21.17
N ALA A 7 -27.65 27.44 21.32
CA ALA A 7 -27.38 26.56 20.18
C ALA A 7 -28.63 26.42 19.29
N PRO A 8 -28.50 26.50 17.96
CA PRO A 8 -29.65 26.39 17.06
C PRO A 8 -30.16 24.94 17.07
N ARG A 9 -31.41 24.74 17.51
CA ARG A 9 -32.15 23.48 17.32
C ARG A 9 -32.55 23.37 15.86
N PHE A 10 -31.79 22.63 15.07
CA PHE A 10 -32.21 22.21 13.73
C PHE A 10 -33.35 21.19 13.83
N ARG A 11 -34.60 21.66 13.72
CA ARG A 11 -35.76 20.82 13.38
C ARG A 11 -35.83 20.68 11.87
N GLY A 12 -35.09 19.73 11.34
CA GLY A 12 -35.23 19.24 9.98
C GLY A 12 -34.81 17.78 9.97
N VAL A 13 -35.69 16.88 9.55
CA VAL A 13 -35.35 15.45 9.41
C VAL A 13 -34.29 15.35 8.31
N VAL A 14 -33.02 15.31 8.72
CA VAL A 14 -31.88 15.17 7.80
C VAL A 14 -32.02 13.79 7.14
N PRO A 15 -31.89 13.65 5.80
CA PRO A 15 -32.13 12.41 5.06
C PRO A 15 -31.45 11.14 5.61
N GLY A 16 -30.38 11.29 6.38
CA GLY A 16 -29.71 10.18 7.08
C GLY A 16 -30.50 9.55 8.24
N HIS A 17 -31.45 10.26 8.84
CA HIS A 17 -32.21 9.76 10.01
C HIS A 17 -33.07 8.55 9.68
N ILE A 18 -33.65 8.50 8.46
CA ILE A 18 -34.49 7.38 8.03
C ILE A 18 -33.64 6.11 7.88
N GLN A 19 -32.43 6.24 7.34
CA GLN A 19 -31.51 5.11 7.17
C GLN A 19 -31.00 4.60 8.52
N ALA A 20 -30.58 5.51 9.41
CA ALA A 20 -30.17 5.17 10.77
C ALA A 20 -31.30 4.47 11.55
N MET A 21 -32.55 4.91 11.40
CA MET A 21 -33.70 4.26 12.03
C MET A 21 -33.92 2.83 11.51
N ARG A 22 -33.78 2.59 10.19
CA ARG A 22 -33.86 1.25 9.61
C ARG A 22 -32.75 0.33 10.13
N MET A 23 -31.52 0.84 10.23
CA MET A 23 -30.39 0.10 10.81
C MET A 23 -30.63 -0.22 12.29
N ASN A 24 -31.13 0.74 13.08
CA ASN A 24 -31.46 0.53 14.49
C ASN A 24 -32.53 -0.56 14.65
N LYS A 25 -33.55 -0.60 13.78
CA LYS A 25 -34.56 -1.67 13.78
C LYS A 25 -33.93 -3.04 13.54
N ALA A 26 -33.10 -3.17 12.52
CA ALA A 26 -32.41 -4.43 12.20
C ALA A 26 -31.46 -4.87 13.32
N LEU A 27 -30.70 -3.94 13.90
CA LEU A 27 -29.79 -4.19 15.02
C LEU A 27 -30.55 -4.68 16.25
N ASN A 28 -31.64 -3.99 16.62
CA ASN A 28 -32.48 -4.39 17.76
C ASN A 28 -33.12 -5.76 17.58
N GLN A 29 -33.56 -6.09 16.36
CA GLN A 29 -34.06 -7.43 16.05
C GLN A 29 -32.97 -8.50 16.21
N SER A 30 -31.76 -8.21 15.73
CA SER A 30 -30.63 -9.12 15.83
C SER A 30 -30.22 -9.36 17.29
N MET A 31 -30.13 -8.30 18.10
CA MET A 31 -29.83 -8.41 19.54
C MET A 31 -30.87 -9.24 20.28
N LYS A 32 -32.16 -9.11 19.95
CA LYS A 32 -33.23 -9.94 20.55
C LYS A 32 -33.20 -11.39 20.10
N ALA A 33 -32.66 -11.67 18.91
CA ALA A 33 -32.54 -13.04 18.41
C ALA A 33 -31.40 -13.82 19.09
N ILE A 34 -30.33 -13.12 19.48
CA ILE A 34 -29.16 -13.74 20.14
C ILE A 34 -29.28 -13.79 21.67
N LEU A 35 -29.99 -12.83 22.28
CA LEU A 35 -30.15 -12.75 23.72
C LEU A 35 -31.44 -13.47 24.18
N PRO A 36 -31.46 -14.11 25.35
CA PRO A 36 -32.67 -14.69 25.94
C PRO A 36 -33.54 -13.59 26.58
N VAL A 37 -34.13 -12.72 25.75
CA VAL A 37 -34.86 -11.51 26.19
C VAL A 37 -36.28 -11.44 25.60
N TRP A 38 -37.19 -10.80 26.34
CA TRP A 38 -38.56 -10.59 25.89
C TRP A 38 -38.67 -9.51 24.82
N LYS A 39 -39.76 -9.54 24.05
CA LYS A 39 -40.07 -8.49 23.05
C LYS A 39 -40.17 -7.10 23.69
N THR A 40 -40.59 -7.02 24.95
CA THR A 40 -40.78 -5.78 25.74
C THR A 40 -39.52 -5.29 26.43
N THR A 41 -38.39 -6.02 26.37
CA THR A 41 -37.14 -5.61 27.00
C THR A 41 -36.70 -4.23 26.47
N PRO A 42 -36.36 -3.28 27.37
CA PRO A 42 -35.97 -1.93 26.97
C PRO A 42 -34.67 -1.95 26.14
N ILE A 43 -34.59 -1.08 25.13
CA ILE A 43 -33.47 -1.04 24.17
C ILE A 43 -32.12 -0.79 24.87
N THR A 44 -32.11 0.01 25.94
CA THR A 44 -30.90 0.27 26.73
C THR A 44 -30.33 -0.99 27.38
N ALA A 45 -31.19 -1.89 27.85
CA ALA A 45 -30.76 -3.19 28.38
C ALA A 45 -30.21 -4.07 27.25
N LEU A 46 -30.82 -4.07 26.06
CA LEU A 46 -30.30 -4.84 24.92
C LEU A 46 -28.86 -4.46 24.56
N HIS A 47 -28.56 -3.17 24.50
CA HIS A 47 -27.20 -2.71 24.21
C HIS A 47 -26.20 -3.10 25.30
N ARG A 48 -26.63 -3.06 26.58
CA ARG A 48 -25.81 -3.48 27.72
C ARG A 48 -25.52 -4.98 27.67
N GLU A 49 -26.54 -5.81 27.52
CA GLU A 49 -26.42 -7.27 27.57
C GLU A 49 -25.73 -7.85 26.32
N SER A 50 -25.93 -7.24 25.15
CA SER A 50 -25.23 -7.66 23.92
C SER A 50 -23.79 -7.16 23.84
N GLY A 51 -23.42 -6.13 24.61
CA GLY A 51 -22.16 -5.42 24.46
C GLY A 51 -22.04 -4.64 23.13
N ILE A 52 -23.15 -4.49 22.38
CA ILE A 52 -23.15 -3.81 21.08
C ILE A 52 -23.65 -2.36 21.27
N PRO A 53 -22.87 -1.34 20.89
CA PRO A 53 -23.29 0.06 21.01
C PRO A 53 -24.38 0.44 19.99
N SER A 54 -25.00 1.61 20.16
CA SER A 54 -26.05 2.09 19.26
C SER A 54 -25.52 2.35 17.84
N VAL A 55 -26.41 2.34 16.84
CA VAL A 55 -26.00 2.61 15.44
C VAL A 55 -25.31 3.97 15.32
N ASP A 56 -25.79 4.99 16.03
CA ASP A 56 -25.18 6.32 15.99
C ASP A 56 -23.75 6.29 16.51
N GLN A 57 -23.50 5.60 17.63
CA GLN A 57 -22.15 5.43 18.18
C GLN A 57 -21.24 4.64 17.22
N LEU A 58 -21.77 3.60 16.57
CA LEU A 58 -21.04 2.81 15.58
C LEU A 58 -20.65 3.65 14.35
N LEU A 59 -21.57 4.46 13.84
CA LEU A 59 -21.34 5.33 12.70
C LEU A 59 -20.34 6.44 13.04
N GLU A 60 -20.45 7.06 14.21
CA GLU A 60 -19.47 8.05 14.67
C GLU A 60 -18.09 7.43 14.88
N ALA A 61 -18.00 6.25 15.49
CA ALA A 61 -16.74 5.52 15.61
C ALA A 61 -16.12 5.21 14.23
N ARG A 62 -16.95 4.85 13.23
CA ARG A 62 -16.49 4.62 11.85
C ARG A 62 -15.98 5.91 11.20
N ARG A 63 -16.67 7.04 11.41
CA ARG A 63 -16.26 8.36 10.92
C ARG A 63 -14.93 8.79 11.53
N LEU A 64 -14.75 8.60 12.84
CA LEU A 64 -13.51 8.92 13.55
C LEU A 64 -12.34 8.05 13.06
N ARG A 65 -12.52 6.74 12.95
CA ARG A 65 -11.48 5.84 12.40
C ARG A 65 -11.07 6.23 10.98
N PHE A 66 -12.03 6.65 10.16
CA PHE A 66 -11.74 7.12 8.80
C PHE A 66 -10.98 8.46 8.81
N SER A 67 -11.34 9.39 9.71
CA SER A 67 -10.58 10.61 9.96
C SER A 67 -9.13 10.29 10.35
N THR A 68 -8.93 9.39 11.33
CA THR A 68 -7.59 8.95 11.76
C THR A 68 -6.79 8.39 10.59
N ARG A 69 -7.43 7.56 9.75
CA ARG A 69 -6.79 7.02 8.55
C ARG A 69 -6.35 8.13 7.60
N LEU A 70 -7.20 9.13 7.33
CA LEU A 70 -6.83 10.25 6.44
C LEU A 70 -5.64 11.05 6.96
N LYS A 71 -5.58 11.25 8.28
CA LYS A 71 -4.47 11.93 8.96
C LYS A 71 -3.18 11.12 8.96
N SER A 72 -3.27 9.79 9.04
CA SER A 72 -2.10 8.90 9.02
C SER A 72 -1.59 8.61 7.60
N LEU A 73 -2.25 9.08 6.54
CA LEU A 73 -1.74 8.93 5.18
C LEU A 73 -0.56 9.88 4.95
N ASP A 74 0.38 9.41 4.15
CA ASP A 74 1.47 10.23 3.62
C ASP A 74 0.95 11.39 2.77
N GLU A 75 1.73 12.47 2.74
CA GLU A 75 1.37 13.71 2.04
C GLU A 75 1.23 13.52 0.53
N ALA A 76 2.03 12.62 -0.07
CA ALA A 76 1.96 12.32 -1.49
C ALA A 76 0.75 11.40 -1.84
N HIS A 77 -0.01 10.93 -0.85
CA HIS A 77 -1.17 10.09 -1.10
C HIS A 77 -2.31 10.91 -1.75
N PRO A 78 -2.97 10.43 -2.82
CA PRO A 78 -3.98 11.20 -3.55
C PRO A 78 -5.20 11.63 -2.70
N LEU A 79 -5.54 10.86 -1.66
CA LEU A 79 -6.57 11.27 -0.69
C LEU A 79 -6.09 12.38 0.26
N ALA A 80 -4.81 12.42 0.64
CA ALA A 80 -4.28 13.50 1.46
C ALA A 80 -4.36 14.82 0.69
N SER A 81 -3.98 14.81 -0.59
CA SER A 81 -4.09 16.00 -1.45
C SER A 81 -5.51 16.55 -1.54
N ARG A 82 -6.54 15.68 -1.52
CA ARG A 82 -7.95 16.07 -1.56
C ARG A 82 -8.49 16.62 -0.24
N THR A 83 -7.76 16.43 0.87
CA THR A 83 -8.14 16.98 2.18
C THR A 83 -7.69 18.43 2.37
N HIS A 84 -6.78 18.93 1.55
CA HIS A 84 -6.33 20.32 1.66
C HIS A 84 -7.50 21.31 1.55
N PRO A 85 -7.45 22.40 2.33
CA PRO A 85 -8.40 23.49 2.18
C PRO A 85 -8.34 24.02 0.73
N PRO A 86 -9.46 24.50 0.20
CA PRO A 86 -9.43 25.12 -1.12
C PRO A 86 -8.47 26.32 -1.08
N SER A 87 -7.70 26.52 -2.16
CA SER A 87 -6.87 27.69 -2.29
C SER A 87 -7.73 28.95 -2.19
N GLN A 88 -7.29 29.95 -1.43
CA GLN A 88 -7.99 31.24 -1.38
C GLN A 88 -7.97 31.86 -2.78
N TYR A 89 -9.11 32.41 -3.20
CA TYR A 89 -9.18 33.12 -4.48
C TYR A 89 -8.29 34.37 -4.42
N THR A 90 -7.23 34.41 -5.23
CA THR A 90 -6.51 35.65 -5.50
C THR A 90 -7.29 36.42 -6.57
N TYR A 91 -8.02 37.44 -6.14
CA TYR A 91 -8.72 38.32 -7.07
C TYR A 91 -7.72 39.32 -7.66
N HIS A 92 -7.61 39.34 -8.99
CA HIS A 92 -6.85 40.37 -9.70
C HIS A 92 -7.81 41.43 -10.22
N ASP A 93 -7.77 42.63 -9.67
CA ASP A 93 -8.71 43.73 -9.99
C ASP A 93 -8.74 44.09 -11.47
N LEU A 94 -7.64 43.85 -12.19
CA LEU A 94 -7.49 44.14 -13.62
C LEU A 94 -8.12 43.08 -14.54
N ILE A 95 -8.51 41.91 -14.01
CA ILE A 95 -9.04 40.79 -14.80
C ILE A 95 -10.54 40.67 -14.53
N LYS A 96 -11.35 40.73 -15.59
CA LYS A 96 -12.81 40.55 -15.45
C LYS A 96 -13.11 39.18 -14.82
N ARG A 97 -14.04 39.14 -13.87
CA ARG A 97 -14.50 37.94 -13.13
C ARG A 97 -14.73 36.70 -14.01
N LYS A 98 -15.28 36.86 -15.22
CA LYS A 98 -15.55 35.74 -16.14
C LYS A 98 -14.30 35.05 -16.71
N TYR A 99 -13.14 35.71 -16.66
CA TYR A 99 -11.85 35.16 -17.10
C TYR A 99 -10.99 34.66 -15.94
N GLN A 100 -11.37 34.95 -14.69
CA GLN A 100 -10.75 34.36 -13.52
C GLN A 100 -11.34 32.94 -13.35
N VAL A 101 -10.56 31.93 -13.76
CA VAL A 101 -10.99 30.53 -13.75
C VAL A 101 -11.31 30.07 -12.33
N GLN A 102 -12.52 29.55 -12.11
CA GLN A 102 -12.90 28.89 -10.86
C GLN A 102 -12.28 27.49 -10.79
N ILE A 103 -11.01 27.39 -10.36
CA ILE A 103 -10.30 26.10 -10.37
C ILE A 103 -10.77 25.18 -9.23
N GLU A 104 -11.31 25.72 -8.14
CA GLU A 104 -11.79 24.91 -7.02
C GLU A 104 -13.16 25.39 -6.53
N SER A 105 -14.13 24.48 -6.47
CA SER A 105 -15.41 24.78 -5.83
C SER A 105 -15.16 25.01 -4.33
N GLY A 106 -15.54 26.17 -3.79
CA GLY A 106 -15.46 26.45 -2.35
C GLY A 106 -16.31 25.53 -1.46
N PHE A 107 -17.05 24.58 -2.04
CA PHE A 107 -17.85 23.63 -1.30
C PHE A 107 -16.97 22.63 -0.53
N ARG A 108 -17.14 22.65 0.79
CA ARG A 108 -16.48 21.73 1.71
C ARG A 108 -17.02 20.30 1.50
N THR A 109 -16.19 19.45 0.88
CA THR A 109 -16.53 18.06 0.53
C THR A 109 -16.74 17.18 1.78
N ARG A 110 -17.44 16.05 1.63
CA ARG A 110 -17.60 15.06 2.72
C ARG A 110 -16.26 14.54 3.25
N LEU A 111 -15.26 14.43 2.37
CA LEU A 111 -13.92 13.99 2.71
C LEU A 111 -13.24 15.01 3.63
N ARG A 112 -13.25 16.30 3.26
CA ARG A 112 -12.72 17.41 4.08
C ARG A 112 -13.40 17.47 5.45
N ARG A 113 -14.74 17.41 5.49
CA ARG A 113 -15.49 17.39 6.76
C ARG A 113 -15.11 16.24 7.69
N THR A 114 -14.70 15.10 7.13
CA THR A 114 -14.31 13.93 7.93
C THR A 114 -12.86 14.06 8.39
N ASP A 115 -11.97 14.55 7.53
CA ASP A 115 -10.57 14.86 7.91
C ASP A 115 -10.51 15.86 9.07
N GLU A 116 -11.38 16.87 9.08
CA GLU A 116 -11.43 17.90 10.12
C GLU A 116 -12.00 17.43 11.47
N LEU A 117 -12.47 16.18 11.61
CA LEU A 117 -12.97 15.65 12.90
C LEU A 117 -11.86 15.46 13.94
N LEU A 118 -10.62 15.27 13.51
CA LEU A 118 -9.47 15.07 14.39
C LEU A 118 -8.43 16.15 14.15
N ALA A 119 -7.68 16.45 15.20
CA ALA A 119 -6.55 17.36 15.11
C ALA A 119 -5.51 16.86 14.09
N PRO A 120 -4.79 17.76 13.40
CA PRO A 120 -3.64 17.38 12.59
C PRO A 120 -2.63 16.58 13.42
N CYS A 121 -2.05 15.54 12.82
CA CYS A 121 -0.96 14.77 13.40
C CYS A 121 0.23 14.72 12.43
N THR A 122 1.41 14.38 12.95
CA THR A 122 2.59 14.16 12.11
C THR A 122 2.31 13.04 11.13
N ARG A 123 2.30 13.35 9.82
CA ARG A 123 2.11 12.36 8.77
C ARG A 123 3.37 11.51 8.62
N PRO A 124 3.25 10.18 8.46
CA PRO A 124 4.38 9.35 8.09
C PRO A 124 4.84 9.74 6.68
N LYS A 125 6.14 9.85 6.47
CA LYS A 125 6.71 10.01 5.14
C LYS A 125 6.87 8.64 4.52
N LEU A 126 6.22 8.40 3.39
CA LEU A 126 6.51 7.21 2.57
C LEU A 126 7.91 7.40 1.99
N VAL A 127 8.89 6.80 2.66
CA VAL A 127 10.21 6.60 2.09
C VAL A 127 10.03 5.60 0.96
N ARG A 128 10.03 6.08 -0.28
CA ARG A 128 10.18 5.18 -1.43
C ARG A 128 11.41 4.35 -1.14
N ARG A 129 11.27 3.02 -1.15
CA ARG A 129 12.43 2.15 -1.33
C ARG A 129 12.99 2.52 -2.71
N CYS A 130 13.93 3.45 -2.72
CA CYS A 130 14.93 3.46 -3.75
C CYS A 130 15.66 2.14 -3.56
N PHE A 131 15.29 1.11 -4.33
CA PHE A 131 16.35 0.37 -5.00
C PHE A 131 17.25 1.46 -5.54
N GLN A 132 18.52 1.50 -5.11
CA GLN A 132 19.44 2.51 -5.62
C GLN A 132 19.16 2.57 -7.10
N GLN A 133 18.59 3.70 -7.50
CA GLN A 133 18.54 4.07 -8.88
C GLN A 133 20.01 4.42 -9.08
N GLU A 134 20.84 3.38 -9.21
CA GLU A 134 21.94 3.42 -10.13
C GLU A 134 21.32 4.16 -11.29
N GLN A 135 21.79 5.39 -11.50
CA GLN A 135 21.69 5.92 -12.84
C GLN A 135 22.29 4.80 -13.67
N MET A 136 21.44 3.96 -14.25
CA MET A 136 21.79 3.20 -15.41
C MET A 136 22.03 4.28 -16.44
N LEU A 137 23.23 4.89 -16.36
CA LEU A 137 23.91 5.39 -17.53
C LEU A 137 23.61 4.34 -18.57
N PRO A 138 22.95 4.69 -19.69
CA PRO A 138 22.63 3.71 -20.71
C PRO A 138 23.93 2.96 -20.94
N LEU A 139 23.96 1.67 -20.57
CA LEU A 139 25.19 0.89 -20.52
C LEU A 139 25.83 1.12 -21.87
N GLN A 140 26.89 1.93 -21.94
CA GLN A 140 27.56 2.19 -23.20
C GLN A 140 28.01 0.81 -23.62
N ALA A 141 27.33 0.26 -24.62
CA ALA A 141 27.44 -1.14 -24.98
C ALA A 141 28.85 -1.32 -25.55
N VAL A 142 29.79 -1.59 -24.65
CA VAL A 142 31.06 -2.20 -24.99
C VAL A 142 30.71 -3.42 -25.81
N SER A 143 31.39 -3.61 -26.94
CA SER A 143 31.07 -4.73 -27.84
C SER A 143 31.10 -6.05 -27.07
N LYS A 144 30.23 -7.00 -27.45
CA LYS A 144 30.10 -8.28 -26.73
C LYS A 144 31.45 -8.99 -26.59
N GLU A 145 32.31 -8.87 -27.59
CA GLU A 145 33.65 -9.46 -27.63
C GLU A 145 34.58 -8.86 -26.57
N LYS A 146 34.53 -7.54 -26.40
CA LYS A 146 35.36 -6.85 -25.41
C LYS A 146 34.86 -7.13 -23.98
N THR A 147 33.54 -7.25 -23.78
CA THR A 147 32.94 -7.65 -22.50
C THR A 147 33.27 -9.10 -22.15
N ALA A 148 33.17 -10.02 -23.12
CA ALA A 148 33.55 -11.42 -22.93
C ALA A 148 35.05 -11.56 -22.61
N SER A 149 35.91 -10.84 -23.32
CA SER A 149 37.35 -10.82 -23.05
C SER A 149 37.68 -10.29 -21.65
N ALA A 150 36.97 -9.26 -21.19
CA ALA A 150 37.12 -8.72 -19.84
C ALA A 150 36.63 -9.70 -18.77
N PHE A 151 35.50 -10.37 -19.02
CA PHE A 151 34.96 -11.39 -18.13
C PHE A 151 35.92 -12.57 -17.97
N LEU A 152 36.45 -13.12 -19.07
CA LEU A 152 37.43 -14.21 -19.00
C LEU A 152 38.69 -13.82 -18.22
N ARG A 153 39.18 -12.59 -18.44
CA ARG A 153 40.34 -12.06 -17.72
C ARG A 153 40.06 -11.89 -16.21
N TRP A 154 38.82 -11.53 -15.85
CA TRP A 154 38.37 -11.48 -14.47
C TRP A 154 38.27 -12.88 -13.84
N VAL A 155 37.67 -13.86 -14.54
CA VAL A 155 37.60 -15.25 -14.07
C VAL A 155 39.00 -15.81 -13.80
N GLN A 156 39.95 -15.58 -14.71
CA GLN A 156 41.36 -15.98 -14.53
C GLN A 156 42.08 -15.29 -13.37
N SER A 157 41.55 -14.16 -12.87
CA SER A 157 42.13 -13.44 -11.73
C SER A 157 41.58 -13.89 -10.38
N LEU A 158 40.56 -14.76 -10.37
CA LEU A 158 39.95 -15.26 -9.14
C LEU A 158 40.87 -16.27 -8.46
N ASP A 159 40.73 -16.38 -7.14
CA ASP A 159 41.42 -17.41 -6.37
C ASP A 159 40.86 -18.81 -6.75
N PRO A 160 41.69 -19.87 -6.85
CA PRO A 160 41.24 -21.22 -7.21
C PRO A 160 40.19 -21.83 -6.26
N LEU A 161 40.03 -21.29 -5.04
CA LEU A 161 38.98 -21.69 -4.10
C LEU A 161 37.67 -20.91 -4.29
N THR A 162 37.62 -19.96 -5.22
CA THR A 162 36.43 -19.17 -5.51
C THR A 162 35.44 -20.00 -6.33
N LEU A 163 34.20 -20.09 -5.83
CA LEU A 163 33.10 -20.68 -6.59
C LEU A 163 32.49 -19.62 -7.52
N VAL A 164 32.33 -19.95 -8.79
CA VAL A 164 31.65 -19.13 -9.79
C VAL A 164 30.33 -19.79 -10.16
N VAL A 165 29.23 -19.05 -10.01
CA VAL A 165 27.89 -19.54 -10.33
C VAL A 165 27.41 -18.88 -11.61
N TYR A 166 27.10 -19.69 -12.62
CA TYR A 166 26.43 -19.25 -13.83
C TYR A 166 24.96 -19.63 -13.73
N SER A 167 24.07 -18.66 -13.77
CA SER A 167 22.63 -18.88 -13.74
C SER A 167 21.98 -18.31 -14.99
N ASP A 168 20.91 -18.95 -15.44
CA ASP A 168 20.11 -18.49 -16.56
C ASP A 168 18.61 -18.78 -16.33
N GLY A 169 17.76 -17.97 -16.95
CA GLY A 169 16.32 -18.07 -16.91
C GLY A 169 15.74 -18.12 -18.32
N SER A 170 14.78 -19.00 -18.56
CA SER A 170 14.12 -19.13 -19.85
C SER A 170 12.61 -19.21 -19.71
N LEU A 171 11.91 -18.82 -20.77
CA LEU A 171 10.45 -18.90 -20.88
C LEU A 171 10.09 -19.65 -22.16
N SER A 172 9.33 -20.72 -22.01
CA SER A 172 8.74 -21.46 -23.13
C SER A 172 7.71 -20.59 -23.87
N SER A 173 7.49 -20.86 -25.16
CA SER A 173 6.39 -20.27 -25.93
C SER A 173 5.00 -20.53 -25.32
N GLU A 174 4.88 -21.56 -24.48
CA GLU A 174 3.67 -21.93 -23.73
C GLU A 174 3.51 -21.15 -22.41
N GLY A 175 4.43 -20.23 -22.11
CA GLY A 175 4.41 -19.41 -20.88
C GLY A 175 4.96 -20.10 -19.64
N ALA A 176 5.61 -21.26 -19.79
CA ALA A 176 6.26 -21.96 -18.69
C ALA A 176 7.67 -21.39 -18.47
N ALA A 177 7.88 -20.75 -17.32
CA ALA A 177 9.18 -20.21 -16.92
C ALA A 177 10.03 -21.27 -16.22
N SER A 178 11.33 -21.31 -16.51
CA SER A 178 12.28 -22.23 -15.89
C SER A 178 13.61 -21.55 -15.63
N TYR A 179 14.28 -21.98 -14.57
CA TYR A 179 15.61 -21.50 -14.19
C TYR A 179 16.61 -22.65 -14.17
N GLY A 180 17.87 -22.33 -14.38
CA GLY A 180 18.98 -23.25 -14.22
C GLY A 180 20.22 -22.53 -13.70
N PHE A 181 21.09 -23.28 -13.03
CA PHE A 181 22.41 -22.79 -12.69
C PHE A 181 23.43 -23.93 -12.69
N THR A 182 24.70 -23.55 -12.81
CA THR A 182 25.85 -24.42 -12.71
C THR A 182 26.96 -23.72 -11.94
N ILE A 183 27.66 -24.47 -11.09
CA ILE A 183 28.71 -24.00 -10.19
C ILE A 183 30.02 -24.57 -10.67
N TYR A 184 30.99 -23.68 -10.85
CA TYR A 184 32.36 -23.99 -11.23
C TYR A 184 33.32 -23.60 -10.11
N GLN A 185 34.41 -24.34 -10.00
CA GLN A 185 35.59 -23.98 -9.21
C GLN A 185 36.82 -24.25 -10.07
N ASP A 186 37.68 -23.24 -10.24
CA ASP A 186 38.89 -23.37 -11.07
C ASP A 186 38.58 -23.95 -12.47
N ASP A 187 37.54 -23.42 -13.13
CA ASP A 187 37.01 -23.89 -14.42
C ASP A 187 36.51 -25.35 -14.48
N ILE A 188 36.40 -26.02 -13.32
CA ILE A 188 35.84 -27.38 -13.21
C ILE A 188 34.38 -27.31 -12.72
N PRO A 189 33.41 -27.93 -13.43
CA PRO A 189 32.02 -27.98 -12.99
C PRO A 189 31.87 -28.92 -11.78
N ILE A 190 31.26 -28.40 -10.70
CA ILE A 190 31.05 -29.15 -9.44
C ILE A 190 29.59 -29.58 -9.29
N PHE A 191 28.66 -28.68 -9.58
CA PHE A 191 27.25 -28.90 -9.27
C PHE A 191 26.34 -28.08 -10.18
N ASP A 192 25.27 -28.68 -10.67
CA ASP A 192 24.24 -28.02 -11.45
C ASP A 192 22.85 -28.42 -10.97
N ARG A 193 21.88 -27.53 -11.19
CA ARG A 193 20.47 -27.80 -10.95
C ARG A 193 19.60 -26.91 -11.81
N SER A 194 18.41 -27.39 -12.13
CA SER A 194 17.36 -26.61 -12.77
C SER A 194 15.99 -26.87 -12.14
N GLY A 195 15.04 -25.97 -12.41
CA GLY A 195 13.68 -26.06 -11.91
C GLY A 195 12.69 -25.30 -12.78
N ARG A 196 11.40 -25.62 -12.64
CA ARG A 196 10.31 -24.88 -13.26
C ARG A 196 9.64 -23.98 -12.23
N LEU A 197 9.23 -22.80 -12.70
CA LEU A 197 8.37 -21.90 -11.96
C LEU A 197 6.91 -22.09 -12.40
N GLY A 198 6.00 -21.63 -11.54
CA GLY A 198 4.59 -21.46 -11.90
C GLY A 198 4.40 -20.31 -12.90
N PRO A 199 3.20 -19.71 -12.97
CA PRO A 199 2.99 -18.50 -13.75
C PRO A 199 3.96 -17.40 -13.29
N ALA A 200 4.97 -17.10 -14.12
CA ALA A 200 6.07 -16.20 -13.79
C ALA A 200 6.68 -15.63 -15.09
N GLU A 201 7.34 -14.47 -14.98
CA GLU A 201 8.05 -13.86 -16.11
C GLU A 201 9.49 -14.39 -16.24
N VAL A 202 10.15 -14.16 -17.38
CA VAL A 202 11.57 -14.54 -17.60
C VAL A 202 12.45 -13.97 -16.49
N PHE A 203 12.20 -12.73 -16.10
CA PHE A 203 12.97 -12.04 -15.07
C PHE A 203 12.85 -12.73 -13.70
N ASP A 204 11.66 -13.25 -13.36
CA ASP A 204 11.47 -14.03 -12.13
C ASP A 204 12.29 -15.33 -12.17
N ALA A 205 12.40 -15.96 -13.34
CA ALA A 205 13.22 -17.15 -13.54
C ALA A 205 14.72 -16.86 -13.42
N GLU A 206 15.22 -15.79 -14.03
CA GLU A 206 16.61 -15.36 -13.89
C GLU A 206 16.97 -15.07 -12.43
N ALA A 207 16.12 -14.29 -11.73
CA ALA A 207 16.33 -13.96 -10.32
C ALA A 207 16.28 -15.21 -9.43
N THR A 208 15.39 -16.15 -9.72
CA THR A 208 15.31 -17.43 -8.99
C THR A 208 16.55 -18.28 -9.25
N GLY A 209 17.02 -18.38 -10.49
CA GLY A 209 18.23 -19.12 -10.84
C GLY A 209 19.46 -18.59 -10.10
N ALA A 210 19.63 -17.27 -10.06
CA ALA A 210 20.72 -16.62 -9.32
C ALA A 210 20.62 -16.89 -7.80
N LEU A 211 19.42 -16.81 -7.23
CA LEU A 211 19.19 -17.07 -5.81
C LEU A 211 19.49 -18.53 -5.43
N GLU A 212 18.92 -19.48 -6.17
CA GLU A 212 19.11 -20.91 -5.90
C GLU A 212 20.54 -21.35 -6.15
N GLY A 213 21.21 -20.78 -7.15
CA GLY A 213 22.62 -21.00 -7.41
C GLY A 213 23.51 -20.49 -6.27
N LEU A 214 23.25 -19.29 -5.75
CA LEU A 214 23.97 -18.76 -4.59
C LEU A 214 23.76 -19.63 -3.33
N LYS A 215 22.52 -20.05 -3.07
CA LYS A 215 22.22 -20.96 -1.95
C LYS A 215 22.99 -22.28 -2.08
N ALA A 216 23.02 -22.85 -3.27
CA ALA A 216 23.75 -24.09 -3.52
C ALA A 216 25.26 -23.91 -3.29
N ALA A 217 25.85 -22.80 -3.75
CA ALA A 217 27.26 -22.50 -3.52
C ALA A 217 27.60 -22.35 -2.02
N LEU A 218 26.72 -21.72 -1.23
CA LEU A 218 26.90 -21.58 0.21
C LEU A 218 26.87 -22.95 0.93
N ASN A 219 25.91 -23.81 0.57
CA ASN A 219 25.79 -25.14 1.18
C ASN A 219 26.98 -26.06 0.85
N LEU A 220 27.57 -25.94 -0.35
CA LEU A 220 28.79 -26.68 -0.71
C LEU A 220 29.97 -26.29 0.18
N ARG A 221 30.08 -25.01 0.53
CA ARG A 221 31.13 -24.50 1.41
C ARG A 221 31.00 -25.02 2.85
N GLU A 222 29.76 -25.16 3.35
CA GLU A 222 29.48 -25.73 4.68
C GLU A 222 29.71 -27.25 4.74
N SER A 223 29.61 -27.95 3.61
CA SER A 223 29.85 -29.40 3.52
C SER A 223 31.34 -29.76 3.45
N ALA A 224 32.21 -28.78 3.16
CA ALA A 224 33.65 -28.95 3.03
C ALA A 224 34.45 -28.52 4.28
N SER A 225 33.77 -27.99 5.31
CA SER A 225 34.33 -27.60 6.61
C SER A 225 34.04 -28.63 7.70
#